data_AF-A0A813NVY9-F1
#
_entry.id   AF-A0A813NVY9-F1
#
_cell.length_a   1.000
_cell.length_b   1.000
_cell.length_c   1.000
_cell.angle_alpha   90.00
_cell.angle_beta   90.00
_cell.angle_gamma   90.00
#
_symmetry.space_group_name_H-M   'P 1'
#
loop_
_entity.id
_entity.type
_entity.pdbx_description
1 polymer ?
#
loop_
_entity_poly.entity_id
_entity_poly.type
_entity_poly.pdbx_seq_one_letter_code
_entity_poly.pdbx_strand_id
1 'polypeptide(L)'
;MHGKCGTTYESGSLRRYHLGRTETIRSCTLQAQLFARTMSEKHNETANDTKYDLFLNAMQAHRQYTNDAINAKGVDRHLLGLRLIAMENKLPKPALYDHISYKRAMHFNLSTSQVAAKHDCVMIYGPAVNDGYGCCYNPRRDSINYMITAFTINNEGTNVKELSNHFDRSLTDIRTLIALNTTKTMKSKL
;
A
#
# COMPACT_ATOMS: atom_id res chain seq x y z
N MET A 1 -0.68 -14.76 -4.55
CA MET A 1 -2.14 -14.76 -4.46
C MET A 1 -2.82 -14.30 -5.76
N HIS A 2 -3.06 -12.99 -5.98
CA HIS A 2 -4.03 -12.54 -6.99
C HIS A 2 -3.50 -12.33 -8.42
N GLY A 3 -2.19 -12.45 -8.67
CA GLY A 3 -1.58 -12.26 -9.99
C GLY A 3 -1.63 -10.83 -10.56
N LYS A 4 -2.21 -9.88 -9.81
CA LYS A 4 -2.29 -8.45 -10.14
C LYS A 4 -2.18 -7.62 -8.87
N CYS A 5 -1.77 -6.37 -9.01
CA CYS A 5 -1.79 -5.41 -7.91
C CYS A 5 -3.13 -4.68 -7.87
N GLY A 6 -3.75 -4.60 -6.69
CA GLY A 6 -4.98 -3.85 -6.46
C GLY A 6 -4.69 -2.36 -6.21
N THR A 7 -5.72 -1.52 -6.34
CA THR A 7 -5.64 -0.13 -5.89
C THR A 7 -5.52 -0.11 -4.36
N THR A 8 -4.50 0.57 -3.84
CA THR A 8 -4.19 0.59 -2.41
C THR A 8 -4.38 1.97 -1.81
N TYR A 9 -5.09 2.01 -0.68
CA TYR A 9 -5.19 3.16 0.20
C TYR A 9 -4.27 2.96 1.40
N GLU A 10 -3.53 4.00 1.76
CA GLU A 10 -2.85 4.11 3.03
C GLU A 10 -3.09 5.52 3.61
N SER A 11 -3.33 5.59 4.92
CA SER A 11 -3.64 6.86 5.58
C SER A 11 -2.38 7.72 5.81
N GLY A 12 -2.27 8.86 5.12
CA GLY A 12 -1.24 9.87 5.35
C GLY A 12 -1.76 11.00 6.24
N SER A 13 -1.14 11.27 7.40
CA SER A 13 -1.62 12.29 8.32
C SER A 13 -1.35 13.72 7.84
N LEU A 14 -2.37 14.57 7.83
CA LEU A 14 -2.27 16.00 7.52
C LEU A 14 -2.23 16.89 8.77
N ARG A 15 -1.91 16.34 9.95
CA ARG A 15 -1.92 17.09 11.23
C ARG A 15 -0.96 18.29 11.32
N ARG A 16 -0.11 18.49 10.31
CA ARG A 16 0.72 19.71 10.17
C ARG A 16 -0.12 20.93 9.79
N TYR A 17 -1.27 20.72 9.17
CA TYR A 17 -2.19 21.77 8.74
C TYR A 17 -3.32 21.93 9.74
N HIS A 18 -3.82 23.16 9.89
CA HIS A 18 -4.97 23.45 10.75
C HIS A 18 -6.19 22.61 10.31
N LEU A 19 -6.84 21.93 11.26
CA LEU A 19 -7.94 20.98 11.03
C LEU A 19 -7.59 19.78 10.13
N GLY A 20 -6.30 19.57 9.84
CA GLY A 20 -5.84 18.51 8.96
C GLY A 20 -6.19 17.12 9.49
N ARG A 21 -6.86 16.33 8.65
CA ARG A 21 -7.18 14.92 8.90
C ARG A 21 -6.17 14.02 8.19
N THR A 22 -6.54 13.52 7.01
CA THR A 22 -5.71 12.59 6.24
C THR A 22 -5.75 12.90 4.75
N GLU A 23 -4.66 12.56 4.07
CA GLU A 23 -4.56 12.37 2.62
C GLU A 23 -4.36 10.87 2.33
N THR A 24 -4.56 10.45 1.08
CA THR A 24 -4.27 9.10 0.61
C THR A 24 -2.80 8.98 0.17
N ILE A 25 -2.09 8.02 0.75
CA ILE A 25 -0.85 7.48 0.19
C ILE A 25 -1.25 6.31 -0.73
N ARG A 26 -0.87 6.38 -2.00
CA ARG A 26 -1.17 5.34 -2.99
C ARG A 26 0.01 4.37 -3.10
N SER A 27 0.03 3.37 -2.22
CA SER A 27 1.20 2.48 -2.03
C SER A 27 1.47 1.52 -3.21
N CYS A 28 0.50 1.33 -4.10
CA CYS A 28 0.63 0.54 -5.32
C CYS A 28 1.30 1.35 -6.46
N THR A 29 2.58 1.68 -6.29
CA THR A 29 3.38 2.41 -7.29
C THR A 29 3.87 1.50 -8.41
N LEU A 30 4.31 2.06 -9.54
CA LEU A 30 4.91 1.28 -10.63
C LEU A 30 6.15 0.50 -10.16
N GLN A 31 6.94 1.10 -9.28
CA GLN A 31 8.14 0.49 -8.69
C GLN A 31 7.77 -0.68 -7.77
N ALA A 32 6.74 -0.52 -6.93
CA ALA A 32 6.24 -1.61 -6.10
C ALA A 32 5.67 -2.76 -6.94
N GLN A 33 4.95 -2.45 -8.02
CA GLN A 33 4.43 -3.45 -8.96
C GLN A 33 5.56 -4.22 -9.65
N LEU A 34 6.59 -3.51 -10.13
CA LEU A 34 7.74 -4.13 -10.78
C LEU A 34 8.48 -5.07 -9.81
N PHE A 35 8.79 -4.59 -8.60
CA PHE A 35 9.42 -5.40 -7.57
C PHE A 35 8.58 -6.63 -7.20
N ALA A 36 7.29 -6.46 -6.94
CA ALA A 36 6.39 -7.55 -6.57
C ALA A 36 6.27 -8.59 -7.69
N ARG A 37 6.17 -8.14 -8.94
CA ARG A 37 6.15 -9.02 -10.12
C ARG A 37 7.44 -9.83 -10.22
N THR A 38 8.59 -9.17 -10.18
CA THR A 38 9.89 -9.85 -10.21
C THR A 38 10.00 -10.88 -9.08
N MET A 39 9.62 -10.55 -7.85
CA MET A 39 9.67 -11.51 -6.74
C MET A 39 8.68 -12.69 -6.88
N SER A 40 7.62 -12.53 -7.68
CA SER A 40 6.54 -13.52 -7.81
C SER A 40 6.62 -14.40 -9.06
N GLU A 41 7.54 -14.11 -9.99
CA GLU A 41 7.69 -14.87 -11.24
C GLU A 41 8.23 -16.29 -10.98
N LYS A 42 7.54 -17.29 -11.55
CA LYS A 42 8.00 -18.68 -11.50
C LYS A 42 9.26 -18.83 -12.35
N HIS A 43 10.25 -19.58 -11.86
CA HIS A 43 11.55 -19.74 -12.50
C HIS A 43 12.28 -18.40 -12.74
N ASN A 44 12.18 -17.47 -11.79
CA ASN A 44 12.85 -16.19 -11.92
C ASN A 44 14.37 -16.30 -11.72
N GLU A 45 15.11 -16.20 -12.83
CA GLU A 45 16.58 -16.18 -12.91
C GLU A 45 17.20 -14.80 -12.60
N THR A 46 16.39 -13.78 -12.33
CA THR A 46 16.88 -12.44 -11.98
C THR A 46 17.79 -12.50 -10.76
N ALA A 47 18.98 -11.92 -10.92
CA ALA A 47 20.00 -11.86 -9.88
C ALA A 47 19.50 -11.17 -8.60
N ASN A 48 20.02 -11.61 -7.45
CA ASN A 48 19.64 -11.04 -6.15
C ASN A 48 20.00 -9.56 -6.01
N ASP A 49 21.06 -9.11 -6.66
CA ASP A 49 21.44 -7.69 -6.68
C ASP A 49 20.34 -6.86 -7.38
N THR A 50 19.89 -7.30 -8.57
CA THR A 50 18.81 -6.63 -9.30
C THR A 50 17.48 -6.64 -8.53
N LYS A 51 17.14 -7.75 -7.87
CA LYS A 51 15.95 -7.81 -6.99
C LYS A 51 16.05 -6.82 -5.84
N TYR A 52 17.26 -6.65 -5.28
CA TYR A 52 17.51 -5.71 -4.19
C TYR A 52 17.45 -4.25 -4.64
N ASP A 53 17.98 -3.93 -5.82
CA ASP A 53 17.85 -2.59 -6.41
C ASP A 53 16.37 -2.23 -6.67
N LEU A 54 15.58 -3.19 -7.18
CA LEU A 54 14.14 -3.02 -7.35
C LEU A 54 13.42 -2.80 -6.01
N PHE A 55 13.82 -3.53 -4.96
CA PHE A 55 13.31 -3.33 -3.61
C PHE A 55 13.61 -1.91 -3.09
N LEU A 56 14.87 -1.45 -3.21
CA LEU A 56 15.26 -0.09 -2.80
C LEU A 56 14.49 0.99 -3.57
N ASN A 57 14.32 0.81 -4.88
CA ASN A 57 13.53 1.72 -5.71
C ASN A 57 12.05 1.76 -5.29
N ALA A 58 11.45 0.61 -4.97
CA ALA A 58 10.09 0.54 -4.46
C ALA A 58 9.94 1.25 -3.11
N MET A 59 10.90 1.06 -2.19
CA MET A 59 10.94 1.76 -0.90
C MET A 59 11.09 3.28 -1.07
N GLN A 60 11.98 3.72 -1.96
CA GLN A 60 12.19 5.13 -2.23
C GLN A 60 10.92 5.78 -2.80
N ALA A 61 10.25 5.12 -3.75
CA ALA A 61 9.00 5.60 -4.33
C ALA A 61 7.89 5.71 -3.27
N HIS A 62 7.73 4.70 -2.40
CA HIS A 62 6.75 4.75 -1.30
C HIS A 62 7.07 5.88 -0.30
N ARG A 63 8.34 6.03 0.08
CA ARG A 63 8.78 7.11 0.98
C ARG A 63 8.53 8.49 0.37
N GLN A 64 8.83 8.66 -0.92
CA GLN A 64 8.59 9.92 -1.63
C GLN A 64 7.09 10.25 -1.63
N TYR A 65 6.24 9.29 -2.02
CA TYR A 65 4.79 9.51 -2.03
C TYR A 65 4.24 9.80 -0.63
N THR A 66 4.75 9.10 0.39
CA THR A 66 4.41 9.37 1.79
C THR A 66 4.72 10.81 2.18
N ASN A 67 5.93 11.29 1.83
CA ASN A 67 6.33 12.68 2.07
C ASN A 67 5.45 13.67 1.31
N ASP A 68 5.10 13.39 0.06
CA ASP A 68 4.22 14.26 -0.72
C ASP A 68 2.81 14.32 -0.10
N ALA A 69 2.22 13.18 0.26
CA ALA A 69 0.90 13.13 0.88
C ALA A 69 0.84 13.89 2.21
N ILE A 70 1.80 13.69 3.13
CA ILE A 70 1.80 14.37 4.44
C ILE A 70 2.13 15.87 4.35
N ASN A 71 2.66 16.33 3.21
CA ASN A 71 2.87 17.74 2.89
C ASN A 71 1.77 18.28 1.94
N ALA A 72 0.58 17.66 1.95
CA ALA A 72 -0.60 18.08 1.18
C ALA A 72 -0.39 18.18 -0.34
N LYS A 73 0.53 17.36 -0.89
CA LYS A 73 0.77 17.21 -2.34
C LYS A 73 0.15 15.93 -2.91
N GLY A 74 -0.68 15.24 -2.13
CA GLY A 74 -1.49 14.12 -2.63
C GLY A 74 -2.63 14.59 -3.52
N VAL A 75 -3.19 13.67 -4.30
CA VAL A 75 -4.19 13.99 -5.32
C VAL A 75 -5.62 13.76 -4.87
N ASP A 76 -5.86 12.85 -3.92
CA ASP A 76 -7.20 12.35 -3.60
C ASP A 76 -8.08 13.42 -2.92
N ARG A 77 -7.58 14.14 -1.90
CA ARG A 77 -8.39 15.22 -1.29
C ARG A 77 -8.59 16.39 -2.24
N HIS A 78 -7.61 16.67 -3.10
CA HIS A 78 -7.75 17.71 -4.12
C HIS A 78 -8.85 17.35 -5.13
N LEU A 79 -8.83 16.14 -5.69
CA LEU A 79 -9.87 15.68 -6.63
C LEU A 79 -11.25 15.60 -5.97
N LEU A 80 -11.33 15.22 -4.68
CA LEU A 80 -12.57 15.27 -3.91
C LEU A 80 -13.06 16.71 -3.75
N GLY A 81 -12.19 17.65 -3.40
CA GLY A 81 -12.52 19.06 -3.26
C GLY A 81 -13.10 19.65 -4.54
N LEU A 82 -12.46 19.39 -5.69
CA LEU A 82 -12.98 19.82 -7.00
C LEU A 82 -14.37 19.25 -7.31
N ARG A 83 -14.63 17.99 -6.92
CA ARG A 83 -15.95 17.36 -7.10
C ARG A 83 -17.01 18.05 -6.25
N LEU A 84 -16.68 18.31 -4.98
CA LEU A 84 -17.60 18.93 -4.04
C LEU A 84 -17.90 20.38 -4.43
N ILE A 85 -16.90 21.15 -4.88
CA ILE A 85 -17.09 22.51 -5.38
C ILE A 85 -18.02 22.52 -6.59
N ALA A 86 -17.85 21.61 -7.55
CA ALA A 86 -18.75 21.50 -8.70
C ALA A 86 -20.19 21.19 -8.25
N MET A 87 -20.37 20.28 -7.29
CA MET A 87 -21.69 19.95 -6.73
C MET A 87 -22.34 21.15 -6.01
N GLU A 88 -21.58 21.84 -5.16
CA GLU A 88 -22.05 23.01 -4.40
C GLU A 88 -22.49 24.14 -5.33
N ASN A 89 -21.74 24.37 -6.40
CA ASN A 89 -22.05 25.38 -7.42
C ASN A 89 -23.08 24.90 -8.47
N LYS A 90 -23.68 23.72 -8.27
CA LYS A 90 -24.67 23.12 -9.20
C LYS A 90 -24.16 23.02 -10.65
N LEU A 91 -22.85 22.87 -10.81
CA LEU A 91 -22.23 22.64 -12.10
C LEU A 91 -22.43 21.18 -12.53
N PRO A 92 -22.46 20.90 -13.84
CA PRO A 92 -22.43 19.53 -14.32
C PRO A 92 -21.20 18.80 -13.75
N LYS A 93 -21.41 17.57 -13.26
CA LYS A 93 -20.32 16.73 -12.77
C LYS A 93 -19.28 16.53 -13.89
N PRO A 94 -17.99 16.88 -13.66
CA PRO A 94 -16.97 16.71 -14.70
C PRO A 94 -16.84 15.26 -15.16
N ALA A 95 -16.65 15.07 -16.47
CA ALA A 95 -16.59 13.74 -17.10
C ALA A 95 -15.51 12.81 -16.49
N LEU A 96 -14.43 13.40 -15.95
CA LEU A 96 -13.38 12.67 -15.22
C LEU A 96 -13.94 11.74 -14.14
N TYR A 97 -14.96 12.17 -13.38
CA TYR A 97 -15.50 11.40 -12.26
C TYR A 97 -16.32 10.18 -12.70
N ASP A 98 -16.81 10.17 -13.93
CA ASP A 98 -17.48 9.02 -14.53
C ASP A 98 -16.56 8.10 -15.32
N HIS A 99 -15.36 8.58 -15.63
CA HIS A 99 -14.37 7.82 -16.37
C HIS A 99 -13.97 6.55 -15.61
N ILE A 100 -13.81 5.45 -16.35
CA ILE A 100 -13.50 4.13 -15.78
C ILE A 100 -12.20 4.14 -14.95
N SER A 101 -11.20 4.92 -15.37
CA SER A 101 -9.95 5.06 -14.63
C SER A 101 -10.14 5.70 -13.26
N TYR A 102 -10.98 6.74 -13.14
CA TYR A 102 -11.26 7.36 -11.84
C TYR A 102 -12.00 6.38 -10.93
N LYS A 103 -13.03 5.70 -11.45
CA LYS A 103 -13.77 4.67 -10.70
C LYS A 103 -12.83 3.57 -10.18
N ARG A 104 -11.95 3.04 -11.04
CA ARG A 104 -10.94 2.04 -10.65
C ARG A 104 -9.93 2.59 -9.62
N ALA A 105 -9.49 3.84 -9.78
CA ALA A 105 -8.55 4.49 -8.87
C ALA A 105 -9.16 4.80 -7.48
N MET A 106 -10.48 4.86 -7.37
CA MET A 106 -11.19 5.04 -6.09
C MET A 106 -11.72 3.73 -5.50
N HIS A 107 -11.52 2.60 -6.18
CA HIS A 107 -11.94 1.27 -5.75
C HIS A 107 -10.80 0.58 -4.99
N PHE A 108 -10.66 0.87 -3.70
CA PHE A 108 -9.53 0.43 -2.88
C PHE A 108 -9.64 -1.06 -2.48
N ASN A 109 -9.14 -1.95 -3.33
CA ASN A 109 -9.04 -3.39 -3.05
C ASN A 109 -8.20 -3.69 -1.79
N LEU A 110 -7.27 -2.81 -1.41
CA LEU A 110 -6.51 -2.94 -0.18
C LEU A 110 -6.54 -1.60 0.58
N SER A 111 -7.22 -1.57 1.72
CA SER A 111 -7.30 -0.40 2.60
C SER A 111 -6.42 -0.60 3.81
N THR A 112 -5.41 0.26 3.99
CA THR A 112 -4.37 0.07 4.98
C THR A 112 -4.16 1.27 5.89
N SER A 113 -3.63 1.01 7.08
CA SER A 113 -3.15 2.05 7.99
C SER A 113 -2.16 1.49 9.00
N GLN A 114 -1.19 2.34 9.34
CA GLN A 114 -0.30 2.10 10.46
C GLN A 114 -0.89 2.76 11.72
N VAL A 115 -0.98 2.00 12.81
CA VAL A 115 -1.27 2.53 14.15
C VAL A 115 -0.11 2.13 15.06
N ALA A 116 0.88 3.02 15.14
CA ALA A 116 2.08 2.83 15.95
C ALA A 116 1.80 3.07 17.43
N ALA A 117 1.14 2.10 18.08
CA ALA A 117 0.86 2.12 19.51
C ALA A 117 2.02 1.53 20.30
N LYS A 118 2.35 2.14 21.45
CA LYS A 118 3.37 1.61 22.38
C LYS A 118 2.96 0.26 22.97
N HIS A 119 1.67 0.08 23.24
CA HIS A 119 1.12 -1.15 23.80
C HIS A 119 1.06 -2.27 22.77
N ASP A 120 1.04 -3.51 23.27
CA ASP A 120 0.90 -4.69 22.42
C ASP A 120 -0.55 -4.84 21.95
N CYS A 121 -0.88 -4.09 20.91
CA CYS A 121 -2.21 -4.06 20.32
C CYS A 121 -2.14 -3.84 18.81
N VAL A 122 -3.27 -4.11 18.16
CA VAL A 122 -3.51 -3.77 16.76
C VAL A 122 -4.96 -3.30 16.64
N MET A 123 -5.18 -2.24 15.87
CA MET A 123 -6.53 -1.80 15.51
C MET A 123 -7.07 -2.71 14.40
N ILE A 124 -8.38 -2.83 14.29
CA ILE A 124 -9.03 -3.62 13.24
C ILE A 124 -10.17 -2.82 12.62
N TYR A 125 -10.37 -2.99 11.32
CA TYR A 125 -11.53 -2.48 10.57
C TYR A 125 -11.78 -3.38 9.37
N GLY A 126 -13.01 -3.35 8.85
CA GLY A 126 -13.39 -4.09 7.65
C GLY A 126 -12.85 -3.48 6.35
N PRO A 127 -12.99 -4.20 5.23
CA PRO A 127 -12.61 -3.68 3.91
C PRO A 127 -13.41 -2.45 3.47
N ALA A 128 -12.85 -1.68 2.53
CA ALA A 128 -13.53 -0.53 1.93
C ALA A 128 -14.49 -0.92 0.77
N VAL A 129 -14.29 -2.10 0.19
CA VAL A 129 -15.05 -2.64 -0.96
C VAL A 129 -15.29 -4.15 -0.76
N ASN A 130 -16.32 -4.70 -1.40
CA ASN A 130 -16.74 -6.10 -1.21
C ASN A 130 -15.65 -7.11 -1.63
N ASP A 131 -14.91 -6.80 -2.69
CA ASP A 131 -13.82 -7.58 -3.29
C ASP A 131 -12.43 -7.13 -2.77
N GLY A 132 -12.36 -6.66 -1.52
CA GLY A 132 -11.14 -6.08 -0.96
C GLY A 132 -10.80 -6.55 0.44
N TYR A 133 -9.69 -6.01 0.95
CA TYR A 133 -9.17 -6.28 2.27
C TYR A 133 -9.03 -4.99 3.10
N GLY A 134 -9.27 -5.10 4.40
CA GLY A 134 -8.77 -4.14 5.40
C GLY A 134 -7.50 -4.71 6.04
N CYS A 135 -6.44 -3.92 6.13
CA CYS A 135 -5.20 -4.35 6.80
C CYS A 135 -4.65 -3.24 7.69
N CYS A 136 -4.66 -3.47 9.00
CA CYS A 136 -4.04 -2.55 9.95
C CYS A 136 -2.81 -3.21 10.57
N TYR A 137 -1.76 -2.43 10.81
CA TYR A 137 -0.53 -2.94 11.37
C TYR A 137 0.12 -1.98 12.40
N ASN A 138 0.82 -2.57 13.36
CA ASN A 138 1.59 -1.90 14.41
C ASN A 138 3.01 -2.47 14.43
N PRO A 139 3.97 -1.80 13.76
CA PRO A 139 5.38 -2.17 13.84
C PRO A 139 5.92 -1.95 15.26
N ARG A 140 6.53 -2.98 15.84
CA ARG A 140 7.21 -2.97 17.13
C ARG A 140 8.72 -3.12 16.90
N ARG A 141 9.50 -3.17 17.99
CA ARG A 141 10.96 -3.34 17.90
C ARG A 141 11.34 -4.64 17.19
N ASP A 142 10.74 -5.76 17.61
CA ASP A 142 11.15 -7.10 17.19
C ASP A 142 10.00 -7.89 16.53
N SER A 143 8.83 -7.28 16.35
CA SER A 143 7.66 -7.91 15.77
C SER A 143 6.76 -6.89 15.07
N ILE A 144 5.79 -7.38 14.30
CA ILE A 144 4.74 -6.55 13.69
C ILE A 144 3.41 -7.21 14.03
N ASN A 145 2.55 -6.51 14.76
CA ASN A 145 1.17 -6.94 14.89
C ASN A 145 0.43 -6.50 13.64
N TYR A 146 -0.30 -7.39 12.98
CA TYR A 146 -1.13 -7.04 11.84
C TYR A 146 -2.45 -7.80 11.90
N MET A 147 -3.49 -7.20 11.32
CA MET A 147 -4.81 -7.79 11.24
C MET A 147 -5.37 -7.57 9.84
N ILE A 148 -5.74 -8.66 9.17
CA ILE A 148 -6.31 -8.67 7.82
C ILE A 148 -7.78 -9.07 7.93
N THR A 149 -8.64 -8.28 7.29
CA THR A 149 -10.09 -8.52 7.20
C THR A 149 -10.51 -8.61 5.75
N ALA A 150 -11.56 -9.40 5.50
CA ALA A 150 -12.27 -9.47 4.23
C ALA A 150 -13.75 -9.80 4.51
N PHE A 151 -14.64 -9.49 3.58
CA PHE A 151 -16.02 -9.94 3.68
C PHE A 151 -16.12 -11.42 3.33
N THR A 152 -16.93 -12.16 4.09
CA THR A 152 -17.21 -13.58 3.82
C THR A 152 -18.46 -13.77 2.96
N ILE A 153 -19.41 -12.84 3.03
CA ILE A 153 -20.65 -12.82 2.24
C ILE A 153 -20.40 -11.99 0.97
N ASN A 154 -20.86 -12.48 -0.19
CA ASN A 154 -20.59 -11.88 -1.51
C ASN A 154 -19.08 -11.70 -1.78
N ASN A 155 -18.29 -12.67 -1.33
CA ASN A 155 -16.84 -12.66 -1.46
C ASN A 155 -16.41 -12.96 -2.91
N GLU A 156 -15.88 -11.96 -3.60
CA GLU A 156 -15.41 -12.05 -4.98
C GLU A 156 -13.89 -12.37 -5.04
N GLY A 157 -13.47 -13.43 -4.35
CA GLY A 157 -12.11 -13.98 -4.47
C GLY A 157 -11.09 -13.46 -3.45
N THR A 158 -11.56 -12.98 -2.29
CA THR A 158 -10.71 -12.66 -1.13
C THR A 158 -10.54 -13.86 -0.19
N ASN A 159 -9.37 -14.01 0.42
CA ASN A 159 -9.13 -15.05 1.43
C ASN A 159 -8.11 -14.55 2.46
N VAL A 160 -8.58 -14.24 3.67
CA VAL A 160 -7.74 -13.66 4.72
C VAL A 160 -6.60 -14.57 5.16
N LYS A 161 -6.82 -15.90 5.21
CA LYS A 161 -5.82 -16.87 5.62
C LYS A 161 -4.72 -16.98 4.57
N GLU A 162 -5.10 -17.07 3.31
CA GLU A 162 -4.15 -17.11 2.20
C GLU A 162 -3.34 -15.81 2.08
N LEU A 163 -4.00 -14.65 2.25
CA LEU A 163 -3.31 -13.36 2.23
C LEU A 163 -2.35 -13.22 3.41
N SER A 164 -2.72 -13.67 4.61
CA SER A 164 -1.84 -13.68 5.79
C SER A 164 -0.59 -14.52 5.54
N ASN A 165 -0.75 -15.74 5.01
CA ASN A 165 0.38 -16.60 4.67
C ASN A 165 1.30 -15.95 3.63
N HIS A 166 0.73 -15.28 2.63
CA HIS A 166 1.51 -14.55 1.63
C HIS A 166 2.22 -13.33 2.21
N PHE A 167 1.61 -12.65 3.19
CA PHE A 167 2.22 -11.53 3.87
C PHE A 167 3.46 -11.98 4.67
N ASP A 168 3.32 -13.02 5.48
CA ASP A 168 4.44 -13.60 6.25
C ASP A 168 5.58 -14.07 5.35
N ARG A 169 5.23 -14.75 4.24
CA ARG A 169 6.20 -15.18 3.24
C ARG A 169 6.91 -13.98 2.60
N SER A 170 6.17 -12.93 2.24
CA SER A 170 6.76 -11.72 1.63
C SER A 170 7.76 -11.05 2.58
N LEU A 171 7.44 -10.94 3.86
CA LEU A 171 8.36 -10.40 4.87
C LEU A 171 9.63 -11.26 5.00
N THR A 172 9.47 -12.59 4.98
CA THR A 172 10.59 -13.55 5.06
C THR A 172 11.47 -13.48 3.81
N ASP A 173 10.88 -13.40 2.62
CA ASP A 173 11.59 -13.31 1.35
C ASP A 173 12.38 -11.98 1.27
N ILE A 174 11.78 -10.86 1.70
CA ILE A 174 12.45 -9.56 1.79
C ILE A 174 13.62 -9.61 2.78
N ARG A 175 13.42 -10.19 3.97
CA ARG A 175 14.50 -10.35 4.96
C ARG A 175 15.67 -11.14 4.38
N THR A 176 15.38 -12.22 3.68
CA THR A 176 16.39 -13.07 3.03
C THR A 176 17.16 -12.29 1.96
N LEU A 177 16.45 -11.55 1.11
CA LEU A 177 17.04 -10.71 0.06
C LEU A 177 18.00 -9.66 0.64
N ILE A 178 17.63 -9.00 1.74
CA ILE A 178 18.46 -8.01 2.43
C ILE A 178 19.71 -8.67 3.02
N ALA A 179 19.58 -9.83 3.66
CA ALA A 179 20.69 -10.54 4.29
C ALA A 179 21.75 -10.98 3.26
N LEU A 180 21.30 -11.47 2.10
CA LEU A 180 22.19 -11.89 1.00
C LEU A 180 23.02 -10.72 0.45
N ASN A 181 22.42 -9.55 0.30
CA ASN A 181 23.10 -8.36 -0.21
C ASN A 181 24.02 -7.69 0.84
N THR A 182 23.64 -7.71 2.11
CA THR A 182 24.46 -7.17 3.20
C THR A 182 25.75 -7.98 3.39
N THR A 183 25.65 -9.32 3.35
CA THR A 183 26.80 -10.22 3.46
C THR A 183 27.79 -10.02 2.32
N LYS A 184 27.30 -9.78 1.10
CA LYS A 184 28.13 -9.52 -0.08
C LYS A 184 28.86 -8.17 0.01
N THR A 185 28.17 -7.12 0.48
CA THR A 185 28.77 -5.79 0.66
C THR A 185 29.89 -5.77 1.71
N MET A 186 29.79 -6.61 2.75
CA MET A 186 30.89 -6.77 3.72
C MET A 186 32.09 -7.50 3.10
N LYS A 187 31.85 -8.51 2.26
CA LYS A 187 32.92 -9.25 1.57
C LYS A 187 33.62 -8.44 0.47
N SER A 188 32.95 -7.47 -0.16
CA SER A 188 33.55 -6.61 -1.20
C SER A 188 34.35 -5.43 -0.65
N LYS A 189 34.31 -5.20 0.67
CA LYS A 189 35.06 -4.15 1.38
C LYS A 189 36.31 -4.68 2.11
N LEU A 190 36.55 -5.99 2.01
CA LEU A 190 37.76 -6.70 2.44
C LEU A 190 38.61 -6.98 1.20
#